data_AF-A0A494J7D9-F1
#
_entry.id   AF-A0A494J7D9-F1
#
_cell.length_a   1.000
_cell.length_b   1.000
_cell.length_c   1.000
_cell.angle_alpha   90.00
_cell.angle_beta   90.00
_cell.angle_gamma   90.00
#
_symmetry.space_group_name_H-M   'P 1'
#
loop_
_entity.id
_entity.type
_entity.pdbx_description
1 polymer ?
#
loop_
_entity_poly.entity_id
_entity_poly.type
_entity_poly.pdbx_seq_one_letter_code
_entity_poly.pdbx_strand_id
1 'polypeptide(L)'
;MIDKIINEIKVWDNWQNNYKNFVPLFIEEAKIKNNWTEWDNKVFQEFFEKNRDQCVASLQQGYYSHDEKLKIKNNWSELAQMLSKISYQQDTLDLETYDKIRNWLRQFTTQNRKASANRLIASLQPKLLCTIVNEDRIKVLMQRINKNDSSASLVISNNWFENSNRVLNYFKNKLPNKDYYEIITYPWQTYDILNNQNNSQNSTPIYNNNDMSETQDETDFLEILQYKKQIILQGPPGTGKTKLAKEIAAEMLGLSHTEKLENNEQFKLIQFHPSYTYEDFVRGIVAESKGEKIEYKDINKTLGLFAEEALKNYLDSKKESSELSKEIQLKKYFDQFVESIEDELEKNHSVILTDSVSIINVEEDAFRYKGENGWAALGNRMTFKDILQAYNDSNTTRQEIKHNTKLSGLARQHSSYFIRVVNKFIAFLAKQNKIIEKHEIEKVTLKNYILIIDEINRANLSSVLGELIYALEYRGESVNSIYAVENSVLSNKNHLILPPNLFIIGTMNTADRSVGHIDYAIRRRFAFIDVLPKNLSTDDTIKFDSELFISIKNLFTTDDYKTRSVYLSNEFEPKDVALGHSYFIDKSDEGGSMAIRLEYEIKPILLEYIKDGILIGEDIKEKINSLQASI
;
A
#
# COMPACT_ATOMS: atom_id res chain seq x y z
N MET A 1 29.13 -6.87 20.39
CA MET A 1 27.73 -6.37 20.45
C MET A 1 26.75 -7.51 20.59
N ILE A 2 26.82 -8.55 19.74
CA ILE A 2 25.95 -9.74 19.86
C ILE A 2 26.04 -10.41 21.23
N ASP A 3 27.24 -10.57 21.81
CA ASP A 3 27.38 -11.17 23.15
C ASP A 3 26.64 -10.39 24.25
N LYS A 4 26.56 -9.05 24.12
CA LYS A 4 25.79 -8.20 25.04
C LYS A 4 24.29 -8.46 24.88
N ILE A 5 23.81 -8.54 23.64
CA ILE A 5 22.41 -8.86 23.34
C ILE A 5 22.04 -10.23 23.91
N ILE A 6 22.87 -11.25 23.65
CA ILE A 6 22.63 -12.61 24.15
C ILE A 6 22.54 -12.64 25.69
N ASN A 7 23.36 -11.88 26.39
CA ASN A 7 23.33 -11.81 27.85
C ASN A 7 22.11 -11.04 28.40
N GLU A 8 21.50 -10.15 27.61
CA GLU A 8 20.33 -9.35 27.99
C GLU A 8 18.99 -10.02 27.59
N ILE A 9 19.02 -11.09 26.78
CA ILE A 9 17.82 -11.82 26.38
C ILE A 9 17.13 -12.45 27.60
N LYS A 10 15.90 -11.99 27.87
CA LYS A 10 14.96 -12.67 28.78
C LYS A 10 14.29 -13.81 28.03
N VAL A 11 14.59 -15.05 28.41
CA VAL A 11 14.04 -16.25 27.77
C VAL A 11 12.51 -16.27 27.87
N TRP A 12 11.85 -16.66 26.79
CA TRP A 12 10.40 -16.81 26.76
C TRP A 12 9.98 -18.16 27.34
N ASP A 13 9.91 -18.25 28.66
CA ASP A 13 9.70 -19.50 29.38
C ASP A 13 8.43 -20.24 28.96
N ASN A 14 7.30 -19.53 28.77
CA ASN A 14 6.04 -20.14 28.35
C ASN A 14 6.16 -20.83 26.97
N TRP A 15 6.71 -20.13 25.99
CA TRP A 15 6.89 -20.67 24.64
C TRP A 15 7.93 -21.79 24.61
N GLN A 16 9.06 -21.60 25.31
CA GLN A 16 10.10 -22.62 25.41
C GLN A 16 9.57 -23.89 26.09
N ASN A 17 8.75 -23.77 27.13
CA ASN A 17 8.11 -24.89 27.79
C ASN A 17 7.15 -25.62 26.83
N ASN A 18 6.35 -24.87 26.05
CA ASN A 18 5.50 -25.49 25.03
C ASN A 18 6.30 -26.23 23.96
N TYR A 19 7.40 -25.64 23.48
CA TYR A 19 8.32 -26.31 22.54
C TYR A 19 8.90 -27.59 23.15
N LYS A 20 9.42 -27.52 24.39
CA LYS A 20 9.97 -28.67 25.14
C LYS A 20 8.94 -29.77 25.37
N ASN A 21 7.67 -29.41 25.51
CA ASN A 21 6.59 -30.37 25.73
C ASN A 21 6.15 -31.05 24.42
N PHE A 22 5.92 -30.29 23.36
CA PHE A 22 5.28 -30.81 22.15
C PHE A 22 6.25 -31.38 21.11
N VAL A 23 7.46 -30.83 20.98
CA VAL A 23 8.42 -31.24 19.94
C VAL A 23 8.95 -32.67 20.13
N PRO A 24 9.32 -33.13 21.34
CA PRO A 24 9.70 -34.53 21.54
C PRO A 24 8.57 -35.50 21.18
N LEU A 25 7.33 -35.17 21.57
CA LEU A 25 6.16 -35.99 21.24
C LEU A 25 5.94 -36.05 19.73
N PHE A 26 6.05 -34.91 19.04
CA PHE A 26 5.95 -34.83 17.58
C PHE A 26 6.95 -35.73 16.86
N ILE A 27 8.21 -35.76 17.31
CA ILE A 27 9.26 -36.62 16.75
C ILE A 27 8.93 -38.11 16.98
N GLU A 28 8.50 -38.49 18.18
CA GLU A 28 8.14 -39.88 18.49
C GLU A 28 6.92 -40.36 17.68
N GLU A 29 5.91 -39.50 17.52
CA GLU A 29 4.75 -39.82 16.70
C GLU A 29 5.12 -39.96 15.21
N ALA A 30 5.95 -39.05 14.70
CA ALA A 30 6.43 -39.10 13.33
C ALA A 30 7.26 -40.35 13.00
N LYS A 31 7.97 -40.94 13.98
CA LYS A 31 8.73 -42.20 13.80
C LYS A 31 7.82 -43.39 13.50
N ILE A 32 6.65 -43.45 14.14
CA ILE A 32 5.86 -44.69 14.28
C ILE A 32 4.54 -44.62 13.47
N LYS A 33 3.89 -43.45 13.41
CA LYS A 33 2.50 -43.32 12.96
C LYS A 33 2.42 -42.99 11.47
N ASN A 34 1.97 -43.97 10.68
CA ASN A 34 1.84 -43.85 9.22
C ASN A 34 0.51 -43.23 8.76
N ASN A 35 -0.49 -43.15 9.64
CA ASN A 35 -1.78 -42.54 9.35
C ASN A 35 -2.05 -41.39 10.33
N TRP A 36 -2.48 -40.23 9.82
CA TRP A 36 -2.75 -39.05 10.64
C TRP A 36 -3.83 -39.28 11.70
N THR A 37 -4.76 -40.21 11.48
CA THR A 37 -5.82 -40.55 12.45
C THR A 37 -5.30 -41.28 13.70
N GLU A 38 -4.08 -41.81 13.65
CA GLU A 38 -3.43 -42.49 14.77
C GLU A 38 -2.69 -41.52 15.69
N TRP A 39 -2.46 -40.28 15.24
CA TRP A 39 -1.72 -39.25 15.99
C TRP A 39 -2.49 -38.81 17.23
N ASP A 40 -1.76 -38.43 18.29
CA ASP A 40 -2.41 -37.79 19.43
C ASP A 40 -3.04 -36.49 18.96
N ASN A 41 -4.30 -36.27 19.34
CA ASN A 41 -5.06 -35.14 18.84
C ASN A 41 -4.38 -33.80 19.16
N LYS A 42 -3.82 -33.65 20.36
CA LYS A 42 -3.16 -32.40 20.76
C LYS A 42 -1.86 -32.19 20.00
N VAL A 43 -1.06 -33.24 19.81
CA VAL A 43 0.19 -33.17 19.03
C VAL A 43 -0.11 -32.86 17.56
N PHE A 44 -1.04 -33.60 16.96
CA PHE A 44 -1.42 -33.37 15.57
C PHE A 44 -2.01 -31.96 15.36
N GLN A 45 -2.87 -31.53 16.27
CA GLN A 45 -3.45 -30.19 16.25
C GLN A 45 -2.34 -29.13 16.30
N GLU A 46 -1.39 -29.25 17.22
CA GLU A 46 -0.32 -28.26 17.42
C GLU A 46 0.54 -28.03 16.15
N PHE A 47 0.90 -29.08 15.41
CA PHE A 47 1.81 -28.95 14.26
C PHE A 47 1.11 -28.83 12.90
N PHE A 48 -0.10 -29.36 12.76
CA PHE A 48 -0.81 -29.44 11.47
C PHE A 48 -2.16 -28.71 11.42
N GLU A 49 -2.90 -28.57 12.52
CA GLU A 49 -4.24 -27.95 12.48
C GLU A 49 -4.30 -26.53 13.04
N LYS A 50 -3.49 -26.23 14.06
CA LYS A 50 -3.43 -24.92 14.69
C LYS A 50 -2.90 -23.91 13.69
N ASN A 51 -3.55 -22.75 13.60
CA ASN A 51 -3.23 -21.72 12.61
C ASN A 51 -2.41 -20.56 13.20
N ARG A 52 -2.22 -20.53 14.53
CA ARG A 52 -1.68 -19.40 15.30
C ARG A 52 -1.07 -19.92 16.62
N ASP A 53 -0.10 -19.21 17.18
CA ASP A 53 0.49 -19.50 18.51
C ASP A 53 0.97 -20.94 18.73
N GLN A 54 1.52 -21.56 17.68
CA GLN A 54 2.09 -22.91 17.78
C GLN A 54 3.54 -22.90 18.29
N CYS A 55 3.93 -24.01 18.88
CA CYS A 55 5.13 -24.11 19.70
C CYS A 55 6.45 -23.93 18.94
N VAL A 56 6.52 -23.92 17.60
CA VAL A 56 7.78 -23.84 16.82
C VAL A 56 8.03 -22.52 16.10
N ALA A 57 6.99 -21.75 15.78
CA ALA A 57 7.13 -20.47 15.10
C ALA A 57 5.86 -19.61 15.28
N SER A 58 6.05 -18.33 15.60
CA SER A 58 4.95 -17.39 15.88
C SER A 58 4.25 -16.83 14.65
N LEU A 59 4.84 -17.01 13.46
CA LEU A 59 4.32 -16.43 12.24
C LEU A 59 2.98 -17.06 11.83
N GLN A 60 1.97 -16.24 11.51
CA GLN A 60 0.80 -16.59 10.68
C GLN A 60 1.15 -17.00 9.24
N GLN A 61 2.44 -17.00 8.89
CA GLN A 61 2.91 -17.19 7.54
C GLN A 61 2.90 -18.66 7.12
N GLY A 62 2.15 -18.94 6.06
CA GLY A 62 2.24 -20.19 5.31
C GLY A 62 1.31 -21.30 5.77
N TYR A 63 0.40 -21.10 6.74
CA TYR A 63 -0.53 -22.16 7.15
C TYR A 63 -1.35 -22.69 5.98
N TYR A 64 -1.56 -24.01 6.01
CA TYR A 64 -2.45 -24.67 5.07
C TYR A 64 -3.88 -24.19 5.30
N SER A 65 -4.58 -23.81 4.24
CA SER A 65 -6.03 -23.58 4.29
C SER A 65 -6.76 -24.86 4.70
N HIS A 66 -8.05 -24.75 5.04
CA HIS A 66 -8.86 -25.93 5.35
C HIS A 66 -8.80 -26.98 4.21
N ASP A 67 -8.92 -26.52 2.97
CA ASP A 67 -8.86 -27.40 1.78
C ASP A 67 -7.47 -27.99 1.54
N GLU A 68 -6.41 -27.22 1.78
CA GLU A 68 -5.02 -27.69 1.67
C GLU A 68 -4.75 -28.78 2.72
N LYS A 69 -5.23 -28.60 3.96
CA LYS A 69 -5.13 -29.61 5.03
C LYS A 69 -5.86 -30.90 4.65
N LEU A 70 -7.07 -30.81 4.11
CA LEU A 70 -7.83 -31.98 3.68
C LEU A 70 -7.09 -32.76 2.57
N LYS A 71 -6.53 -32.05 1.58
CA LYS A 71 -5.74 -32.69 0.50
C LYS A 71 -4.49 -33.38 1.03
N ILE A 72 -3.76 -32.74 1.95
CA ILE A 72 -2.58 -33.32 2.59
C ILE A 72 -2.96 -34.56 3.42
N LYS A 73 -4.02 -34.47 4.23
CA LYS A 73 -4.53 -35.60 5.04
C LYS A 73 -4.95 -36.79 4.18
N ASN A 74 -5.58 -36.55 3.03
CA ASN A 74 -5.98 -37.59 2.10
C ASN A 74 -4.79 -38.34 1.45
N ASN A 75 -3.59 -37.73 1.45
CA ASN A 75 -2.38 -38.30 0.86
C ASN A 75 -1.28 -38.51 1.93
N TRP A 76 -1.64 -38.60 3.21
CA TRP A 76 -0.71 -38.53 4.33
C TRP A 76 0.38 -39.60 4.33
N SER A 77 0.11 -40.80 3.82
CA SER A 77 1.01 -41.95 3.90
C SER A 77 2.38 -41.69 3.29
N GLU A 78 2.44 -40.94 2.18
CA GLU A 78 3.69 -40.58 1.51
C GLU A 78 4.48 -39.54 2.32
N LEU A 79 3.79 -38.56 2.90
CA LEU A 79 4.40 -37.59 3.80
C LEU A 79 4.94 -38.28 5.07
N ALA A 80 4.17 -39.18 5.68
CA ALA A 80 4.53 -39.88 6.90
C ALA A 80 5.85 -40.67 6.75
N GLN A 81 6.08 -41.33 5.61
CA GLN A 81 7.33 -42.04 5.35
C GLN A 81 8.55 -41.09 5.34
N MET A 82 8.39 -39.91 4.73
CA MET A 82 9.46 -38.90 4.70
C MET A 82 9.68 -38.25 6.08
N LEU A 83 8.61 -37.97 6.83
CA LEU A 83 8.70 -37.46 8.21
C LEU A 83 9.39 -38.48 9.12
N SER A 84 9.03 -39.77 9.03
CA SER A 84 9.63 -40.86 9.80
C SER A 84 11.14 -40.94 9.55
N LYS A 85 11.56 -40.91 8.28
CA LYS A 85 12.99 -40.92 7.90
C LYS A 85 13.78 -39.81 8.61
N ILE A 86 13.28 -38.57 8.57
CA ILE A 86 13.94 -37.43 9.23
C ILE A 86 13.93 -37.58 10.75
N SER A 87 12.85 -38.11 11.32
CA SER A 87 12.68 -38.26 12.76
C SER A 87 13.72 -39.21 13.39
N TYR A 88 14.20 -40.20 12.64
CA TYR A 88 15.31 -41.07 13.07
C TYR A 88 16.69 -40.41 12.96
N GLN A 89 16.86 -39.43 12.07
CA GLN A 89 18.15 -38.81 11.76
C GLN A 89 18.29 -37.44 12.45
N GLN A 90 18.74 -37.41 13.70
CA GLN A 90 18.78 -36.16 14.50
C GLN A 90 20.11 -35.40 14.45
N ASP A 91 21.18 -36.01 13.91
CA ASP A 91 22.54 -35.47 14.05
C ASP A 91 23.17 -35.03 12.71
N THR A 92 22.49 -35.25 11.58
CA THR A 92 22.98 -34.87 10.25
C THR A 92 21.85 -34.29 9.37
N LEU A 93 22.18 -33.31 8.54
CA LEU A 93 21.22 -32.72 7.61
C LEU A 93 20.94 -33.67 6.43
N ASP A 94 19.66 -33.88 6.11
CA ASP A 94 19.21 -34.60 4.92
C ASP A 94 18.49 -33.63 3.96
N LEU A 95 19.29 -32.80 3.28
CA LEU A 95 18.79 -31.77 2.36
C LEU A 95 17.92 -32.37 1.25
N GLU A 96 18.23 -33.58 0.79
CA GLU A 96 17.47 -34.26 -0.26
C GLU A 96 16.05 -34.59 0.23
N THR A 97 15.90 -35.15 1.44
CA THR A 97 14.58 -35.45 1.99
C THR A 97 13.82 -34.17 2.35
N TYR A 98 14.49 -33.11 2.79
CA TYR A 98 13.85 -31.82 3.05
C TYR A 98 13.22 -31.22 1.79
N ASP A 99 13.97 -31.22 0.68
CA ASP A 99 13.47 -30.71 -0.60
C ASP A 99 12.36 -31.60 -1.16
N LYS A 100 12.43 -32.93 -0.96
CA LYS A 100 11.32 -33.85 -1.29
C LYS A 100 10.04 -33.49 -0.54
N ILE A 101 10.11 -33.29 0.78
CA ILE A 101 8.95 -32.90 1.59
C ILE A 101 8.39 -31.55 1.12
N ARG A 102 9.26 -30.56 0.89
CA ARG A 102 8.85 -29.22 0.43
C ARG A 102 8.16 -29.27 -0.94
N ASN A 103 8.71 -30.03 -1.87
CA ASN A 103 8.15 -30.21 -3.20
C ASN A 103 6.84 -31.01 -3.17
N TRP A 104 6.75 -32.03 -2.32
CA TRP A 104 5.54 -32.83 -2.13
C TRP A 104 4.40 -31.96 -1.57
N LEU A 105 4.65 -31.21 -0.48
CA LEU A 105 3.66 -30.29 0.10
C LEU A 105 3.19 -29.24 -0.91
N ARG A 106 4.08 -28.77 -1.79
CA ARG A 106 3.76 -27.80 -2.84
C ARG A 106 2.71 -28.31 -3.84
N GLN A 107 2.63 -29.62 -4.09
CA GLN A 107 1.64 -30.20 -5.01
C GLN A 107 0.21 -30.03 -4.51
N PHE A 108 0.02 -29.87 -3.20
CA PHE A 108 -1.29 -29.78 -2.56
C PHE A 108 -1.67 -28.35 -2.13
N THR A 109 -0.81 -27.36 -2.41
CA THR A 109 -1.00 -25.97 -2.00
C THR A 109 -1.12 -25.02 -3.18
N THR A 110 -1.99 -24.01 -3.09
CA THR A 110 -2.20 -23.02 -4.16
C THR A 110 -1.16 -21.89 -4.11
N GLN A 111 -0.59 -21.64 -2.94
CA GLN A 111 0.50 -20.69 -2.72
C GLN A 111 1.79 -21.42 -2.34
N ASN A 112 2.93 -20.75 -2.48
CA ASN A 112 4.23 -21.31 -2.13
C ASN A 112 4.41 -21.33 -0.59
N ARG A 113 3.89 -22.36 0.09
CA ARG A 113 3.87 -22.52 1.57
C ARG A 113 5.24 -22.91 2.16
N LYS A 114 6.30 -22.23 1.74
CA LYS A 114 7.70 -22.50 2.13
C LYS A 114 7.89 -22.48 3.66
N ALA A 115 7.33 -21.48 4.34
CA ALA A 115 7.46 -21.33 5.78
C ALA A 115 6.84 -22.50 6.57
N SER A 116 5.69 -23.04 6.13
CA SER A 116 5.07 -24.21 6.78
C SER A 116 5.84 -25.51 6.55
N ALA A 117 6.40 -25.70 5.36
CA ALA A 117 7.28 -26.83 5.11
C ALA A 117 8.56 -26.74 5.97
N ASN A 118 9.20 -25.56 6.00
CA ASN A 118 10.36 -25.30 6.84
C ASN A 118 10.05 -25.53 8.32
N ARG A 119 8.88 -25.09 8.78
CA ARG A 119 8.40 -25.34 10.15
C ARG A 119 8.36 -26.82 10.48
N LEU A 120 7.65 -27.62 9.69
CA LEU A 120 7.50 -29.05 9.94
C LEU A 120 8.85 -29.75 10.06
N ILE A 121 9.77 -29.43 9.15
CA ILE A 121 11.11 -30.02 9.13
C ILE A 121 11.94 -29.54 10.32
N ALA A 122 11.88 -28.25 10.68
CA ALA A 122 12.56 -27.71 11.85
C ALA A 122 12.08 -28.33 13.16
N SER A 123 10.77 -28.59 13.29
CA SER A 123 10.18 -29.30 14.41
C SER A 123 10.71 -30.73 14.54
N LEU A 124 11.00 -31.40 13.42
CA LEU A 124 11.53 -32.76 13.44
C LEU A 124 13.01 -32.84 13.79
N GLN A 125 13.77 -31.75 13.63
CA GLN A 125 15.21 -31.72 13.89
C GLN A 125 15.61 -30.49 14.71
N PRO A 126 15.15 -30.40 15.97
CA PRO A 126 15.45 -29.29 16.87
C PRO A 126 16.95 -29.13 17.16
N LYS A 127 17.73 -30.20 16.96
CA LYS A 127 19.19 -30.17 17.08
C LYS A 127 19.88 -29.51 15.89
N LEU A 128 19.25 -29.39 14.73
CA LEU A 128 19.94 -28.99 13.50
C LEU A 128 19.39 -27.68 12.91
N LEU A 129 18.14 -27.33 13.20
CA LEU A 129 17.47 -26.22 12.55
C LEU A 129 16.91 -25.24 13.60
N CYS A 130 17.03 -23.95 13.33
CA CYS A 130 16.40 -22.92 14.15
C CYS A 130 14.92 -22.73 13.78
N THR A 131 14.23 -21.95 14.59
CA THR A 131 12.78 -21.72 14.54
C THR A 131 12.38 -20.53 13.66
N ILE A 132 13.35 -19.86 13.03
CA ILE A 132 13.10 -18.77 12.06
C ILE A 132 12.74 -19.35 10.69
N VAL A 133 11.46 -19.63 10.47
CA VAL A 133 10.98 -20.32 9.26
C VAL A 133 10.95 -19.47 7.99
N ASN A 134 10.97 -18.14 8.12
CA ASN A 134 10.99 -17.19 7.00
C ASN A 134 12.41 -17.04 6.43
N GLU A 135 12.52 -17.18 5.10
CA GLU A 135 13.80 -17.23 4.38
C GLU A 135 14.51 -15.87 4.31
N ASP A 136 13.77 -14.77 4.27
CA ASP A 136 14.36 -13.44 4.21
C ASP A 136 14.78 -12.98 5.61
N ARG A 137 13.95 -13.24 6.63
CA ARG A 137 14.30 -12.93 8.03
C ARG A 137 15.58 -13.62 8.48
N ILE A 138 15.79 -14.88 8.10
CA ILE A 138 17.02 -15.59 8.46
C ILE A 138 18.26 -15.03 7.76
N LYS A 139 18.13 -14.63 6.47
CA LYS A 139 19.22 -13.97 5.74
C LYS A 139 19.57 -12.63 6.38
N VAL A 140 18.56 -11.83 6.74
CA VAL A 140 18.74 -10.55 7.44
C VAL A 140 19.44 -10.76 8.79
N LEU A 141 19.04 -11.76 9.57
CA LEU A 141 19.72 -12.10 10.82
C LEU A 141 21.21 -12.42 10.58
N MET A 142 21.53 -13.28 9.61
CA MET A 142 22.91 -13.66 9.30
C MET A 142 23.75 -12.45 8.87
N GLN A 143 23.23 -11.57 8.02
CA GLN A 143 23.90 -10.33 7.61
C GLN A 143 24.22 -9.46 8.83
N ARG A 144 23.27 -9.32 9.75
CA ARG A 144 23.44 -8.50 10.95
C ARG A 144 24.38 -9.13 11.96
N ILE A 145 24.37 -10.45 12.11
CA ILE A 145 25.36 -11.16 12.94
C ILE A 145 26.76 -10.89 12.38
N ASN A 146 26.99 -11.11 11.08
CA ASN A 146 28.30 -10.85 10.45
C ASN A 146 28.73 -9.38 10.59
N LYS A 147 27.79 -8.44 10.57
CA LYS A 147 28.08 -7.01 10.76
C LYS A 147 28.46 -6.65 12.21
N ASN A 148 27.83 -7.30 13.20
CA ASN A 148 27.90 -6.89 14.61
C ASN A 148 28.72 -7.84 15.52
N ASP A 149 29.24 -8.93 14.96
CA ASP A 149 30.19 -9.85 15.59
C ASP A 149 31.31 -10.19 14.59
N SER A 150 32.48 -9.59 14.80
CA SER A 150 33.66 -9.80 13.95
C SER A 150 34.22 -11.23 14.02
N SER A 151 33.81 -12.03 15.02
CA SER A 151 34.14 -13.46 15.11
C SER A 151 33.19 -14.35 14.30
N ALA A 152 32.07 -13.80 13.82
CA ALA A 152 31.11 -14.52 13.00
C ALA A 152 31.54 -14.56 11.52
N SER A 153 31.37 -15.72 10.88
CA SER A 153 31.66 -15.93 9.45
C SER A 153 30.52 -16.72 8.79
N LEU A 154 29.28 -16.25 8.97
CA LEU A 154 28.11 -16.93 8.44
C LEU A 154 27.98 -16.71 6.93
N VAL A 155 28.35 -17.72 6.14
CA VAL A 155 28.13 -17.70 4.68
C VAL A 155 26.64 -17.84 4.39
N ILE A 156 26.08 -16.87 3.66
CA ILE A 156 24.67 -16.87 3.27
C ILE A 156 24.51 -17.67 1.98
N SER A 157 23.61 -18.65 2.00
CA SER A 157 23.24 -19.45 0.84
C SER A 157 21.81 -19.17 0.39
N ASN A 158 21.43 -19.70 -0.78
CA ASN A 158 20.05 -19.70 -1.26
C ASN A 158 19.21 -20.86 -0.66
N ASN A 159 19.79 -21.71 0.19
CA ASN A 159 19.08 -22.80 0.84
C ASN A 159 18.74 -22.43 2.29
N TRP A 160 17.45 -22.46 2.63
CA TRP A 160 16.99 -22.12 3.98
C TRP A 160 17.54 -23.08 5.05
N PHE A 161 17.62 -24.38 4.78
CA PHE A 161 18.07 -25.38 5.75
C PHE A 161 19.54 -25.18 6.12
N GLU A 162 20.38 -24.86 5.13
CA GLU A 162 21.79 -24.53 5.38
C GLU A 162 21.93 -23.27 6.23
N ASN A 163 21.19 -22.21 5.89
CA ASN A 163 21.19 -20.95 6.65
C ASN A 163 20.68 -21.17 8.08
N SER A 164 19.62 -21.97 8.25
CA SER A 164 19.02 -22.33 9.54
C SER A 164 20.00 -23.08 10.43
N ASN A 165 20.70 -24.07 9.89
CA ASN A 165 21.74 -24.80 10.60
C ASN A 165 22.93 -23.90 10.97
N ARG A 166 23.37 -23.02 10.08
CA ARG A 166 24.46 -22.06 10.38
C ARG A 166 24.08 -21.12 11.53
N VAL A 167 22.86 -20.60 11.52
CA VAL A 167 22.34 -19.74 12.60
C VAL A 167 22.27 -20.51 13.92
N LEU A 168 21.68 -21.71 13.94
CA LEU A 168 21.58 -22.49 15.18
C LEU A 168 22.97 -22.82 15.75
N ASN A 169 23.90 -23.26 14.91
CA ASN A 169 25.26 -23.59 15.35
C ASN A 169 26.03 -22.37 15.89
N TYR A 170 25.80 -21.19 15.31
CA TYR A 170 26.34 -19.95 15.86
C TYR A 170 25.90 -19.72 17.31
N PHE A 171 24.60 -19.84 17.60
CA PHE A 171 24.10 -19.67 18.97
C PHE A 171 24.54 -20.79 19.92
N LYS A 172 24.64 -22.04 19.45
CA LYS A 172 25.21 -23.14 20.25
C LYS A 172 26.64 -22.87 20.68
N ASN A 173 27.47 -22.35 19.77
CA ASN A 173 28.86 -22.01 20.09
C ASN A 173 28.95 -20.86 21.09
N LYS A 174 28.01 -19.90 21.05
CA LYS A 174 27.93 -18.78 22.00
C LYS A 174 27.35 -19.18 23.36
N LEU A 175 26.56 -20.25 23.41
CA LEU A 175 25.84 -20.73 24.60
C LEU A 175 26.16 -22.21 24.88
N PRO A 176 27.43 -22.57 25.15
CA PRO A 176 27.85 -23.97 25.25
C PRO A 176 27.23 -24.74 26.43
N ASN A 177 26.71 -24.01 27.43
CA ASN A 177 26.09 -24.59 28.63
C ASN A 177 24.57 -24.75 28.52
N LYS A 178 23.96 -24.37 27.39
CA LYS A 178 22.51 -24.48 27.15
C LYS A 178 22.22 -25.61 26.18
N ASP A 179 21.17 -26.36 26.47
CA ASP A 179 20.68 -27.39 25.54
C ASP A 179 20.05 -26.74 24.29
N TYR A 180 19.93 -27.49 23.18
CA TYR A 180 19.30 -27.00 21.97
C TYR A 180 17.85 -26.57 22.19
N TYR A 181 17.10 -27.24 23.08
CA TYR A 181 15.76 -26.81 23.52
C TYR A 181 15.75 -25.49 24.31
N GLU A 182 16.90 -25.03 24.80
CA GLU A 182 17.04 -23.77 25.52
C GLU A 182 17.49 -22.63 24.61
N ILE A 183 18.15 -22.97 23.50
CA ILE A 183 18.71 -22.01 22.54
C ILE A 183 17.66 -21.54 21.53
N ILE A 184 16.59 -22.30 21.28
CA ILE A 184 15.59 -22.07 20.24
C ILE A 184 14.98 -20.66 20.17
N THR A 185 14.88 -19.90 21.28
CA THR A 185 14.33 -18.53 21.27
C THR A 185 15.38 -17.49 20.91
N TYR A 186 16.67 -17.77 21.18
CA TYR A 186 17.75 -16.81 21.02
C TYR A 186 17.91 -16.28 19.59
N PRO A 187 17.84 -17.10 18.51
CA PRO A 187 17.87 -16.58 17.15
C PRO A 187 16.80 -15.54 16.88
N TRP A 188 15.56 -15.81 17.30
CA TRP A 188 14.42 -14.92 17.05
C TRP A 188 14.53 -13.64 17.88
N GLN A 189 14.79 -13.77 19.18
CA GLN A 189 14.94 -12.61 20.07
C GLN A 189 16.13 -11.73 19.66
N THR A 190 17.23 -12.34 19.19
CA THR A 190 18.36 -11.59 18.64
C THR A 190 17.99 -10.89 17.33
N TYR A 191 17.21 -11.52 16.46
CA TYR A 191 16.68 -10.88 15.26
C TYR A 191 15.85 -9.65 15.60
N ASP A 192 14.90 -9.77 16.53
CA ASP A 192 14.02 -8.67 16.95
C ASP A 192 14.83 -7.52 17.55
N ILE A 193 15.75 -7.81 18.48
CA ILE A 193 16.60 -6.79 19.09
C ILE A 193 17.48 -6.09 18.06
N LEU A 194 18.10 -6.82 17.13
CA LEU A 194 18.94 -6.23 16.07
C LEU A 194 18.12 -5.46 15.02
N ASN A 195 16.86 -5.82 14.82
CA ASN A 195 15.94 -5.09 13.96
C ASN A 195 15.52 -3.78 14.61
N ASN A 196 15.16 -3.85 15.89
CA ASN A 196 14.75 -2.69 16.66
C ASN A 196 15.93 -1.74 16.89
N GLN A 197 17.16 -2.22 17.13
CA GLN A 197 18.34 -1.37 17.28
C GLN A 197 18.80 -0.65 16.00
N ASN A 198 18.53 -1.20 14.81
CA ASN A 198 18.76 -0.47 13.56
C ASN A 198 17.66 0.55 13.27
N ASN A 199 16.44 0.33 13.77
CA ASN A 199 15.44 1.38 13.87
C ASN A 199 15.89 2.45 14.89
N SER A 200 16.64 2.09 15.93
CA SER A 200 17.11 2.98 17.00
C SER A 200 18.38 3.80 16.75
N GLN A 201 18.91 3.89 15.53
CA GLN A 201 19.66 5.10 15.16
C GLN A 201 18.73 6.28 14.81
N ASN A 202 17.41 6.08 14.85
CA ASN A 202 16.43 7.11 15.17
C ASN A 202 15.41 6.56 16.19
N SER A 203 15.61 6.91 17.47
CA SER A 203 14.73 6.69 18.65
C SER A 203 14.85 5.37 19.45
N THR A 204 14.83 5.55 20.76
CA THR A 204 15.21 4.68 21.90
C THR A 204 14.41 3.37 22.06
N PRO A 205 14.93 2.37 22.80
CA PRO A 205 14.43 1.00 22.79
C PRO A 205 13.23 0.79 23.72
N ILE A 206 12.10 0.38 23.15
CA ILE A 206 10.95 -0.15 23.89
C ILE A 206 11.31 -1.57 24.36
N TYR A 207 11.64 -1.70 25.64
CA TYR A 207 11.49 -2.97 26.36
C TYR A 207 10.11 -2.95 27.00
N ASN A 208 9.10 -3.62 26.43
CA ASN A 208 7.92 -4.03 27.20
C ASN A 208 7.17 -5.24 26.62
N ASN A 209 6.85 -6.13 27.57
CA ASN A 209 5.85 -7.20 27.60
C ASN A 209 6.14 -8.56 26.96
N ASN A 210 6.57 -9.44 27.87
CA ASN A 210 6.49 -10.90 27.85
C ASN A 210 5.03 -11.37 27.94
N ASP A 211 4.38 -11.64 26.80
CA ASP A 211 3.51 -12.81 26.61
C ASP A 211 3.23 -12.92 25.10
N MET A 212 3.46 -14.10 24.53
CA MET A 212 3.17 -14.37 23.11
C MET A 212 1.67 -14.64 22.93
N SER A 213 0.82 -13.73 23.40
CA SER A 213 -0.57 -13.64 22.98
C SER A 213 -0.66 -12.56 21.92
N GLU A 214 -1.04 -12.97 20.71
CA GLU A 214 -1.30 -12.10 19.56
C GLU A 214 -1.95 -10.78 19.98
N THR A 215 -1.21 -9.67 19.86
CA THR A 215 -1.87 -8.43 19.45
C THR A 215 -2.36 -8.67 18.03
N GLN A 216 -3.68 -8.59 17.85
CA GLN A 216 -4.36 -8.56 16.55
C GLN A 216 -3.51 -7.96 15.42
N ASP A 217 -3.33 -8.76 14.37
CA ASP A 217 -3.23 -8.35 12.98
C ASP A 217 -2.04 -7.44 12.58
N GLU A 218 -0.87 -8.03 12.33
CA GLU A 218 -0.07 -7.59 11.18
C GLU A 218 -0.67 -8.25 9.93
N THR A 219 -1.86 -7.80 9.55
CA THR A 219 -2.20 -7.81 8.14
C THR A 219 -1.18 -6.87 7.52
N ASP A 220 -0.30 -7.38 6.67
CA ASP A 220 0.63 -6.49 5.96
C ASP A 220 -0.25 -5.58 5.06
N PHE A 221 -0.55 -4.38 5.55
CA PHE A 221 -1.39 -3.41 4.87
C PHE A 221 -0.84 -3.14 3.47
N LEU A 222 0.48 -3.25 3.30
CA LEU A 222 1.16 -3.12 2.03
C LEU A 222 0.86 -4.31 1.13
N GLU A 223 0.84 -5.55 1.62
CA GLU A 223 0.45 -6.71 0.79
C GLU A 223 -0.99 -6.56 0.28
N ILE A 224 -1.93 -6.19 1.15
CA ILE A 224 -3.32 -5.96 0.73
C ILE A 224 -3.41 -4.81 -0.26
N LEU A 225 -2.75 -3.69 0.03
CA LEU A 225 -2.78 -2.52 -0.85
C LEU A 225 -2.06 -2.80 -2.18
N GLN A 226 -1.00 -3.60 -2.18
CA GLN A 226 -0.32 -4.05 -3.40
C GLN A 226 -1.20 -4.96 -4.24
N TYR A 227 -1.97 -5.85 -3.59
CA TYR A 227 -2.89 -6.76 -4.27
C TYR A 227 -4.14 -6.04 -4.79
N LYS A 228 -4.83 -5.29 -3.93
CA LYS A 228 -6.11 -4.64 -4.23
C LYS A 228 -5.98 -3.29 -4.91
N LYS A 229 -4.83 -2.60 -4.78
CA LYS A 229 -4.61 -1.21 -5.20
C LYS A 229 -5.46 -0.16 -4.49
N GLN A 230 -6.47 -0.57 -3.74
CA GLN A 230 -7.30 0.32 -2.95
C GLN A 230 -7.79 -0.34 -1.65
N ILE A 231 -7.73 0.42 -0.57
CA ILE A 231 -8.18 -0.01 0.76
C ILE A 231 -9.01 1.10 1.42
N ILE A 232 -9.87 0.72 2.36
CA ILE A 232 -10.56 1.63 3.28
C ILE A 232 -10.18 1.23 4.70
N LEU A 233 -9.47 2.12 5.39
CA LEU A 233 -9.24 2.03 6.82
C LEU A 233 -10.50 2.53 7.52
N GLN A 234 -11.20 1.62 8.20
CA GLN A 234 -12.46 1.94 8.89
C GLN A 234 -12.34 1.70 10.38
N GLY A 235 -13.13 2.41 11.15
CA GLY A 235 -13.21 2.22 12.59
C GLY A 235 -13.67 3.47 13.31
N PRO A 236 -13.72 3.42 14.64
CA PRO A 236 -14.27 4.50 15.43
C PRO A 236 -13.41 5.77 15.36
N PRO A 237 -13.97 6.94 15.74
CA PRO A 237 -13.20 8.18 15.77
C PRO A 237 -12.03 8.07 16.77
N GLY A 238 -10.90 8.70 16.43
CA GLY A 238 -9.72 8.74 17.30
C GLY A 238 -8.83 7.49 17.31
N THR A 239 -8.98 6.57 16.34
CA THR A 239 -8.11 5.39 16.20
C THR A 239 -6.89 5.61 15.29
N GLY A 240 -6.64 6.84 14.84
CA GLY A 240 -5.44 7.18 14.07
C GLY A 240 -5.47 6.74 12.60
N LYS A 241 -6.63 6.45 12.01
CA LYS A 241 -6.77 6.00 10.60
C LYS A 241 -6.05 6.90 9.59
N THR A 242 -6.21 8.22 9.69
CA THR A 242 -5.57 9.18 8.79
C THR A 242 -4.05 9.24 9.01
N LYS A 243 -3.59 9.06 10.26
CA LYS A 243 -2.16 8.91 10.59
C LYS A 243 -1.58 7.64 9.95
N LEU A 244 -2.25 6.51 10.13
CA LEU A 244 -1.86 5.22 9.54
C LEU A 244 -1.85 5.28 8.00
N ALA A 245 -2.83 5.93 7.38
CA ALA A 245 -2.86 6.12 5.93
C ALA A 245 -1.63 6.89 5.43
N LYS A 246 -1.23 7.96 6.15
CA LYS A 246 -0.01 8.73 5.84
C LYS A 246 1.25 7.90 6.04
N GLU A 247 1.33 7.09 7.09
CA GLU A 247 2.47 6.20 7.36
C GLU A 247 2.64 5.18 6.22
N ILE A 248 1.56 4.51 5.82
CA ILE A 248 1.55 3.58 4.67
C ILE A 248 2.00 4.30 3.39
N ALA A 249 1.50 5.52 3.14
CA ALA A 249 1.90 6.29 1.97
C ALA A 249 3.40 6.67 1.97
N ALA A 250 3.93 7.09 3.12
CA ALA A 250 5.35 7.41 3.26
C ALA A 250 6.22 6.19 2.99
N GLU A 251 5.85 5.03 3.55
CA GLU A 251 6.55 3.77 3.33
C GLU A 251 6.54 3.34 1.86
N MET A 252 5.38 3.40 1.19
CA MET A 252 5.26 3.08 -0.24
C MET A 252 6.06 3.98 -1.18
N LEU A 253 6.39 5.20 -0.72
CA LEU A 253 7.21 6.17 -1.43
C LEU A 253 8.69 6.13 -1.01
N GLY A 254 9.05 5.27 -0.06
CA GLY A 254 10.42 5.20 0.48
C GLY A 254 10.82 6.46 1.25
N LEU A 255 9.87 7.19 1.83
CA LEU A 255 10.11 8.40 2.61
C LEU A 255 10.36 8.04 4.08
N SER A 256 11.33 8.72 4.70
CA SER A 256 11.67 8.50 6.10
C SER A 256 10.64 9.07 7.09
N HIS A 257 9.89 10.10 6.69
CA HIS A 257 8.92 10.80 7.53
C HIS A 257 7.70 11.25 6.72
N THR A 258 6.54 11.28 7.38
CA THR A 258 5.26 11.71 6.79
C THR A 258 5.22 13.19 6.41
N GLU A 259 6.04 14.03 7.04
CA GLU A 259 6.13 15.48 6.73
C GLU A 259 6.57 15.75 5.29
N LYS A 260 7.31 14.82 4.68
CA LYS A 260 7.76 14.94 3.29
C LYS A 260 6.67 14.63 2.26
N LEU A 261 5.50 14.15 2.71
CA LEU A 261 4.40 13.80 1.81
C LEU A 261 3.77 15.02 1.14
N GLU A 262 3.57 16.12 1.87
CA GLU A 262 2.83 17.29 1.36
C GLU A 262 3.51 17.94 0.15
N ASN A 263 4.83 17.81 0.05
CA ASN A 263 5.62 18.34 -1.06
C ASN A 263 5.97 17.28 -2.11
N ASN A 264 5.40 16.07 -2.02
CA ASN A 264 5.69 15.00 -2.96
C ASN A 264 4.63 14.94 -4.07
N GLU A 265 5.05 15.14 -5.32
CA GLU A 265 4.19 15.06 -6.50
C GLU A 265 3.48 13.69 -6.66
N GLN A 266 4.02 12.63 -6.05
CA GLN A 266 3.45 11.29 -6.05
C GLN A 266 2.42 11.06 -4.94
N PHE A 267 2.06 12.09 -4.18
CA PHE A 267 1.13 12.01 -3.06
C PHE A 267 0.06 13.10 -3.15
N LYS A 268 -1.20 12.72 -2.89
CA LYS A 268 -2.26 13.68 -2.58
C LYS A 268 -3.11 13.20 -1.42
N LEU A 269 -3.46 14.13 -0.54
CA LEU A 269 -4.46 13.97 0.50
C LEU A 269 -5.63 14.90 0.19
N ILE A 270 -6.84 14.36 0.15
CA ILE A 270 -8.07 15.14 0.08
C ILE A 270 -9.05 14.65 1.14
N GLN A 271 -10.04 15.49 1.45
CA GLN A 271 -11.16 15.13 2.31
C GLN A 271 -12.46 15.29 1.53
N PHE A 272 -13.38 14.33 1.67
CA PHE A 272 -14.69 14.41 1.04
C PHE A 272 -15.68 15.22 1.88
N HIS A 273 -16.51 15.99 1.17
CA HIS A 273 -17.63 16.75 1.71
C HIS A 273 -18.93 16.27 1.06
N PRO A 274 -20.10 16.37 1.72
CA PRO A 274 -21.39 15.98 1.13
C PRO A 274 -21.72 16.57 -0.24
N SER A 275 -21.12 17.70 -0.60
CA SER A 275 -21.33 18.39 -1.88
C SER A 275 -20.38 17.94 -2.99
N TYR A 276 -19.46 17.01 -2.73
CA TYR A 276 -18.49 16.55 -3.74
C TYR A 276 -19.23 15.83 -4.88
N THR A 277 -18.93 16.22 -6.12
CA THR A 277 -19.51 15.62 -7.33
C THR A 277 -18.45 14.96 -8.20
N TYR A 278 -18.88 14.29 -9.27
CA TYR A 278 -17.98 13.76 -10.29
C TYR A 278 -17.14 14.88 -10.92
N GLU A 279 -17.77 16.03 -11.16
CA GLU A 279 -17.18 17.22 -11.78
C GLU A 279 -16.15 17.95 -10.90
N ASP A 280 -16.11 17.61 -9.61
CA ASP A 280 -15.09 18.09 -8.67
C ASP A 280 -13.91 17.11 -8.57
N PHE A 281 -14.14 15.82 -8.81
CA PHE A 281 -13.16 14.77 -8.51
C PHE A 281 -12.51 14.14 -9.72
N VAL A 282 -13.29 13.80 -10.75
CA VAL A 282 -12.82 13.02 -11.91
C VAL A 282 -12.53 13.92 -13.10
N ARG A 283 -13.59 14.46 -13.72
CA ARG A 283 -13.52 15.34 -14.89
C ARG A 283 -14.71 16.28 -14.88
N GLY A 284 -14.53 17.51 -15.34
CA GLY A 284 -15.63 18.46 -15.41
C GLY A 284 -15.35 19.61 -16.36
N ILE A 285 -16.39 20.39 -16.63
CA ILE A 285 -16.30 21.59 -17.48
C ILE A 285 -15.84 22.77 -16.63
N VAL A 286 -14.88 23.54 -17.12
CA VAL A 286 -14.49 24.83 -16.56
C VAL A 286 -14.71 25.94 -17.60
N ALA A 287 -15.21 27.07 -17.12
CA ALA A 287 -15.33 28.29 -17.90
C ALA A 287 -14.06 29.13 -17.72
N GLU A 288 -13.32 29.36 -18.80
CA GLU A 288 -12.17 30.27 -18.84
C GLU A 288 -12.58 31.59 -19.49
N SER A 289 -12.25 32.70 -18.83
CA SER A 289 -12.43 34.04 -19.40
C SER A 289 -11.22 34.43 -20.22
N LYS A 290 -11.42 34.72 -21.51
CA LYS A 290 -10.40 35.30 -22.40
C LYS A 290 -10.90 36.65 -22.92
N GLY A 291 -10.69 37.70 -22.12
CA GLY A 291 -11.20 39.05 -22.40
C GLY A 291 -12.70 39.15 -22.18
N GLU A 292 -13.47 39.51 -23.20
CA GLU A 292 -14.94 39.64 -23.14
C GLU A 292 -15.69 38.33 -23.42
N LYS A 293 -15.00 37.20 -23.63
CA LYS A 293 -15.61 35.91 -24.00
C LYS A 293 -15.28 34.79 -23.02
N ILE A 294 -16.27 33.94 -22.80
CA ILE A 294 -16.17 32.72 -21.99
C ILE A 294 -16.00 31.52 -22.92
N GLU A 295 -14.96 30.72 -22.68
CA GLU A 295 -14.72 29.43 -23.35
C GLU A 295 -14.93 28.30 -22.33
N TYR A 296 -15.65 27.25 -22.72
CA TYR A 296 -15.86 26.07 -21.88
C TYR A 296 -14.90 24.96 -22.30
N LYS A 297 -14.21 24.36 -21.33
CA LYS A 297 -13.25 23.29 -21.55
C LYS A 297 -13.49 22.13 -20.60
N ASP A 298 -13.44 20.92 -21.15
CA ASP A 298 -13.41 19.68 -20.39
C ASP A 298 -12.00 19.48 -19.83
N ILE A 299 -11.88 19.38 -18.51
CA ILE A 299 -10.60 19.17 -17.84
C ILE A 299 -10.63 17.97 -16.90
N ASN A 300 -9.46 17.36 -16.72
CA ASN A 300 -9.23 16.45 -15.61
C ASN A 300 -9.29 17.23 -14.28
N LYS A 301 -9.89 16.61 -13.26
CA LYS A 301 -9.95 17.12 -11.88
C LYS A 301 -9.01 16.32 -11.00
N THR A 302 -9.16 16.35 -9.69
CA THR A 302 -8.19 15.78 -8.73
C THR A 302 -7.73 14.35 -9.07
N LEU A 303 -8.65 13.38 -9.15
CA LEU A 303 -8.32 11.99 -9.47
C LEU A 303 -7.95 11.82 -10.95
N GLY A 304 -8.63 12.53 -11.87
CA GLY A 304 -8.33 12.45 -13.29
C GLY A 304 -6.90 12.91 -13.62
N LEU A 305 -6.46 14.03 -13.04
CA LEU A 305 -5.11 14.59 -13.21
C LEU A 305 -4.07 13.64 -12.61
N PHE A 306 -4.31 13.21 -11.38
CA PHE A 306 -3.38 12.35 -10.67
C PHE A 306 -3.24 10.97 -11.32
N ALA A 307 -4.33 10.42 -11.86
CA ALA A 307 -4.30 9.19 -12.65
C ALA A 307 -3.55 9.38 -13.98
N GLU A 308 -3.67 10.55 -14.61
CA GLU A 308 -2.95 10.87 -15.85
C GLU A 308 -1.44 10.99 -15.62
N GLU A 309 -1.01 11.64 -14.54
CA GLU A 309 0.39 11.73 -14.12
C GLU A 309 0.97 10.33 -13.83
N ALA A 310 0.25 9.54 -13.03
CA ALA A 310 0.64 8.16 -12.71
C ALA A 310 0.73 7.28 -13.97
N LEU A 311 -0.22 7.44 -14.90
CA LEU A 311 -0.27 6.70 -16.15
C LEU A 311 0.90 7.07 -17.06
N LYS A 312 1.24 8.36 -17.15
CA LYS A 312 2.41 8.82 -17.91
C LYS A 312 3.68 8.15 -17.39
N ASN A 313 3.93 8.17 -16.08
CA ASN A 313 5.08 7.47 -15.50
C ASN A 313 5.05 5.96 -15.77
N TYR A 314 3.87 5.33 -15.67
CA TYR A 314 3.73 3.90 -15.95
C TYR A 314 4.08 3.55 -17.39
N LEU A 315 3.59 4.32 -18.37
CA LEU A 315 3.88 4.14 -19.78
C LEU A 315 5.36 4.40 -20.08
N ASP A 316 5.92 5.50 -19.59
CA ASP A 316 7.31 5.88 -19.83
C ASP A 316 8.30 4.87 -19.22
N SER A 317 7.98 4.28 -18.07
CA SER A 317 8.80 3.23 -17.45
C SER A 317 8.88 1.92 -18.26
N LYS A 318 7.90 1.70 -19.16
CA LYS A 318 7.82 0.53 -20.04
C LYS A 318 8.45 0.76 -21.40
N LYS A 319 8.66 2.02 -21.80
CA LYS A 319 9.31 2.35 -23.07
C LYS A 319 10.80 2.02 -23.02
N GLU A 320 11.37 1.73 -24.17
CA GLU A 320 12.83 1.65 -24.34
C GLU A 320 13.44 3.04 -24.14
N SER A 321 14.59 3.12 -23.45
CA SER A 321 15.27 4.40 -23.15
C SER A 321 15.52 5.22 -24.42
N SER A 322 15.90 4.54 -25.50
CA SER A 322 16.16 5.13 -26.81
C SER A 322 14.93 5.73 -27.52
N GLU A 323 13.71 5.32 -27.16
CA GLU A 323 12.47 5.88 -27.71
C GLU A 323 12.05 7.11 -26.92
N LEU A 324 12.14 7.05 -25.60
CA LEU A 324 11.87 8.18 -24.73
C LEU A 324 12.85 9.35 -24.96
N SER A 325 14.11 9.06 -25.28
CA SER A 325 15.10 10.08 -25.63
C SER A 325 14.66 10.95 -26.81
N LYS A 326 14.01 10.34 -27.81
CA LYS A 326 13.47 11.04 -28.97
C LYS A 326 12.29 11.91 -28.60
N GLU A 327 11.35 11.39 -27.80
CA GLU A 327 10.19 12.16 -27.36
C GLU A 327 10.59 13.39 -26.54
N ILE A 328 11.56 13.24 -25.63
CA ILE A 328 12.10 14.34 -24.82
C ILE A 328 12.78 15.39 -25.70
N GLN A 329 13.65 14.98 -26.63
CA GLN A 329 14.31 15.90 -27.56
C GLN A 329 13.30 16.62 -28.44
N LEU A 330 12.35 15.88 -29.00
CA LEU A 330 11.30 16.41 -29.85
C LEU A 330 10.49 17.48 -29.11
N LYS A 331 10.03 17.18 -27.89
CA LYS A 331 9.26 18.12 -27.08
C LYS A 331 10.09 19.37 -26.77
N LYS A 332 11.34 19.20 -26.33
CA LYS A 332 12.26 20.33 -26.08
C LYS A 332 12.44 21.22 -27.30
N TYR A 333 12.69 20.64 -28.48
CA TYR A 333 12.88 21.43 -29.70
C TYR A 333 11.58 22.05 -30.20
N PHE A 334 10.44 21.40 -29.95
CA PHE A 334 9.14 21.95 -30.25
C PHE A 334 8.81 23.14 -29.35
N ASP A 335 9.13 23.08 -28.06
CA ASP A 335 8.93 24.22 -27.14
C ASP A 335 9.81 25.41 -27.57
N GLN A 336 11.06 25.18 -27.98
CA GLN A 336 11.91 26.22 -28.59
C GLN A 336 11.33 26.77 -29.91
N PHE A 337 10.63 25.95 -30.68
CA PHE A 337 9.93 26.41 -31.88
C PHE A 337 8.71 27.26 -31.52
N VAL A 338 7.95 26.89 -30.48
CA VAL A 338 6.83 27.69 -29.96
C VAL A 338 7.32 29.07 -29.51
N GLU A 339 8.40 29.14 -28.71
CA GLU A 339 9.03 30.40 -28.31
C GLU A 339 9.41 31.26 -29.53
N SER A 340 9.95 30.64 -30.60
CA SER A 340 10.31 31.39 -31.82
C SER A 340 9.10 31.95 -32.57
N ILE A 341 7.94 31.30 -32.46
CA ILE A 341 6.67 31.79 -33.03
C ILE A 341 6.09 32.90 -32.15
N GLU A 342 6.18 32.79 -30.83
CA GLU A 342 5.83 33.87 -29.89
C GLU A 342 6.64 35.14 -30.18
N ASP A 343 7.97 35.01 -30.32
CA ASP A 343 8.86 36.11 -30.71
C ASP A 343 8.48 36.76 -32.06
N GLU A 344 8.00 35.96 -33.02
CA GLU A 344 7.53 36.47 -34.32
C GLU A 344 6.19 37.20 -34.20
N LEU A 345 5.30 36.71 -33.34
CA LEU A 345 4.01 37.34 -33.04
C LEU A 345 4.17 38.68 -32.33
N GLU A 346 5.09 38.79 -31.37
CA GLU A 346 5.35 40.06 -30.68
C GLU A 346 5.83 41.15 -31.64
N LYS A 347 6.61 40.77 -32.67
CA LYS A 347 7.15 41.72 -33.67
C LYS A 347 6.14 42.07 -34.76
N ASN A 348 5.44 41.06 -35.28
CA ASN A 348 4.64 41.19 -36.49
C ASN A 348 3.13 41.16 -36.25
N HIS A 349 2.69 41.01 -34.99
CA HIS A 349 1.30 40.82 -34.54
C HIS A 349 0.59 39.56 -35.08
N SER A 350 1.13 38.93 -36.13
CA SER A 350 0.62 37.68 -36.69
C SER A 350 1.73 36.94 -37.46
N VAL A 351 1.64 35.61 -37.52
CA VAL A 351 2.53 34.77 -38.35
C VAL A 351 1.75 34.24 -39.54
N ILE A 352 2.10 34.69 -40.73
CA ILE A 352 1.39 34.36 -41.96
C ILE A 352 1.56 32.85 -42.25
N LEU A 353 0.42 32.16 -42.34
CA LEU A 353 0.38 30.80 -42.87
C LEU A 353 0.08 30.86 -44.36
N THR A 354 -0.97 31.56 -44.78
CA THR A 354 -1.36 31.81 -46.18
C THR A 354 -1.72 33.28 -46.36
N ASP A 355 -1.94 33.71 -47.60
CA ASP A 355 -2.36 35.09 -47.93
C ASP A 355 -3.61 35.55 -47.16
N SER A 356 -4.41 34.63 -46.61
CA SER A 356 -5.66 34.93 -45.92
C SER A 356 -5.75 34.34 -44.52
N VAL A 357 -4.72 33.63 -44.03
CA VAL A 357 -4.74 32.93 -42.73
C VAL A 357 -3.42 33.11 -42.00
N SER A 358 -3.49 33.51 -40.73
CA SER A 358 -2.33 33.70 -39.86
C SER A 358 -2.54 33.13 -38.47
N ILE A 359 -1.44 32.75 -37.82
CA ILE A 359 -1.39 32.53 -36.37
C ILE A 359 -1.46 33.91 -35.72
N ILE A 360 -2.26 34.01 -34.67
CA ILE A 360 -2.57 35.28 -33.99
C ILE A 360 -2.26 35.26 -32.49
N ASN A 361 -2.13 34.07 -31.90
CA ASN A 361 -1.82 33.91 -30.48
C ASN A 361 -1.26 32.52 -30.22
N VAL A 362 -0.53 32.38 -29.13
CA VAL A 362 -0.06 31.09 -28.59
C VAL A 362 -0.78 30.82 -27.27
N GLU A 363 -1.21 29.59 -27.10
CA GLU A 363 -1.76 29.06 -25.85
C GLU A 363 -0.85 27.94 -25.35
N GLU A 364 -1.07 27.50 -24.10
CA GLU A 364 -0.26 26.46 -23.45
C GLU A 364 -0.09 25.16 -24.27
N ASP A 365 -1.12 24.80 -25.04
CA ASP A 365 -1.23 23.54 -25.79
C ASP A 365 -1.56 23.74 -27.27
N ALA A 366 -1.69 24.97 -27.78
CA ALA A 366 -2.13 25.22 -29.15
C ALA A 366 -1.73 26.59 -29.72
N PHE A 367 -1.58 26.66 -31.04
CA PHE A 367 -1.59 27.94 -31.75
C PHE A 367 -3.03 28.35 -32.12
N ARG A 368 -3.40 29.61 -31.87
CA ARG A 368 -4.63 30.19 -32.40
C ARG A 368 -4.39 30.76 -33.77
N TYR A 369 -5.21 30.40 -34.73
CA TYR A 369 -5.12 30.89 -36.11
C TYR A 369 -6.50 31.26 -36.65
N LYS A 370 -6.55 32.31 -37.47
CA LYS A 370 -7.79 32.78 -38.08
C LYS A 370 -7.60 33.21 -39.53
N GLY A 371 -8.68 33.11 -40.29
CA GLY A 371 -8.77 33.72 -41.61
C GLY A 371 -9.26 35.16 -41.54
N GLU A 372 -9.03 35.93 -42.61
CA GLU A 372 -9.51 37.32 -42.72
C GLU A 372 -11.05 37.44 -42.64
N ASN A 373 -11.81 36.41 -43.06
CA ASN A 373 -13.28 36.42 -43.06
C ASN A 373 -13.90 35.10 -42.56
N GLY A 374 -14.97 35.20 -41.75
CA GLY A 374 -15.93 34.12 -41.49
C GLY A 374 -15.55 33.07 -40.43
N TRP A 375 -14.49 33.30 -39.65
CA TRP A 375 -14.04 32.36 -38.62
C TRP A 375 -14.43 32.85 -37.22
N ALA A 376 -14.45 31.94 -36.24
CA ALA A 376 -14.68 32.28 -34.84
C ALA A 376 -13.76 33.43 -34.41
N ALA A 377 -14.28 34.40 -33.65
CA ALA A 377 -13.55 35.63 -33.31
C ALA A 377 -12.19 35.38 -32.62
N LEU A 378 -12.09 34.28 -31.87
CA LEU A 378 -10.87 33.85 -31.16
C LEU A 378 -9.92 33.01 -32.03
N GLY A 379 -10.32 32.67 -33.26
CA GLY A 379 -9.61 31.74 -34.13
C GLY A 379 -9.80 30.27 -33.75
N ASN A 380 -9.43 29.39 -34.67
CA ASN A 380 -9.38 27.95 -34.47
C ASN A 380 -8.11 27.56 -33.70
N ARG A 381 -8.15 26.41 -33.01
CA ARG A 381 -7.01 25.88 -32.25
C ARG A 381 -6.24 24.85 -33.08
N MET A 382 -4.96 25.07 -33.26
CA MET A 382 -4.02 24.11 -33.83
C MET A 382 -3.24 23.48 -32.68
N THR A 383 -3.67 22.31 -32.21
CA THR A 383 -3.08 21.68 -31.02
C THR A 383 -1.64 21.25 -31.29
N PHE A 384 -0.77 21.44 -30.30
CA PHE A 384 0.63 20.97 -30.35
C PHE A 384 0.70 19.46 -30.52
N LYS A 385 -0.25 18.73 -29.93
CA LYS A 385 -0.41 17.28 -30.09
C LYS A 385 -0.54 16.87 -31.56
N ASP A 386 -1.43 17.53 -32.33
CA ASP A 386 -1.60 17.23 -33.75
C ASP A 386 -0.35 17.56 -34.59
N ILE A 387 0.36 18.66 -34.26
CA ILE A 387 1.58 19.06 -34.99
C ILE A 387 2.71 18.05 -34.73
N LEU A 388 2.93 17.69 -33.46
CA LEU A 388 3.92 16.69 -33.07
C LEU A 388 3.60 15.30 -33.64
N GLN A 389 2.32 14.90 -33.65
CA GLN A 389 1.88 13.64 -34.24
C GLN A 389 2.12 13.63 -35.76
N ALA A 390 1.80 14.73 -36.47
CA ALA A 390 2.06 14.84 -37.91
C ALA A 390 3.56 14.79 -38.23
N TYR A 391 4.41 15.40 -37.40
CA TYR A 391 5.87 15.29 -37.52
C TYR A 391 6.34 13.85 -37.32
N ASN A 392 5.88 13.17 -36.25
CA ASN A 392 6.25 11.79 -35.95
C ASN A 392 5.81 10.80 -37.04
N ASP A 393 4.63 11.01 -37.62
CA ASP A 393 4.13 10.23 -38.76
C ASP A 393 4.80 10.64 -40.10
N SER A 394 5.82 11.51 -40.06
CA SER A 394 6.58 11.99 -41.23
C SER A 394 5.70 12.61 -42.32
N ASN A 395 4.64 13.31 -41.92
CA ASN A 395 3.75 13.98 -42.88
C ASN A 395 4.43 15.22 -43.48
N THR A 396 4.61 15.22 -44.80
CA THR A 396 5.23 16.29 -45.59
C THR A 396 4.27 16.94 -46.57
N THR A 397 3.11 16.32 -46.82
CA THR A 397 2.09 16.85 -47.74
C THR A 397 0.73 17.09 -47.08
N ARG A 398 -0.06 17.98 -47.69
CA ARG A 398 -1.46 18.21 -47.29
C ARG A 398 -2.29 16.93 -47.34
N GLN A 399 -2.09 16.09 -48.36
CA GLN A 399 -2.89 14.87 -48.52
C GLN A 399 -2.61 13.86 -47.40
N GLU A 400 -1.35 13.74 -46.99
CA GLU A 400 -0.96 12.89 -45.85
C GLU A 400 -1.65 13.31 -44.56
N ILE A 401 -1.65 14.62 -44.23
CA ILE A 401 -2.40 15.12 -43.06
C ILE A 401 -3.89 14.84 -43.20
N LYS A 402 -4.49 15.07 -44.38
CA LYS A 402 -5.93 14.87 -44.61
C LYS A 402 -6.36 13.41 -44.38
N HIS A 403 -5.51 12.45 -44.71
CA HIS A 403 -5.80 11.02 -44.60
C HIS A 403 -5.26 10.37 -43.32
N ASN A 404 -4.47 11.07 -42.51
CA ASN A 404 -3.94 10.55 -41.25
C ASN A 404 -5.04 10.48 -40.18
N THR A 405 -5.56 9.26 -39.96
CA THR A 405 -6.65 8.99 -38.99
C THR A 405 -6.24 9.19 -37.53
N LYS A 406 -4.94 9.32 -37.23
CA LYS A 406 -4.43 9.64 -35.89
C LYS A 406 -4.56 11.12 -35.53
N LEU A 407 -4.80 11.99 -36.52
CA LEU A 407 -4.96 13.43 -36.32
C LEU A 407 -6.42 13.81 -36.08
N SER A 408 -6.63 14.91 -35.36
CA SER A 408 -7.96 15.45 -35.09
C SER A 408 -8.77 15.72 -36.37
N GLY A 409 -10.11 15.69 -36.26
CA GLY A 409 -10.98 16.03 -37.38
C GLY A 409 -10.70 17.41 -37.95
N LEU A 410 -10.41 18.38 -37.07
CA LEU A 410 -10.00 19.73 -37.45
C LEU A 410 -8.67 19.72 -38.19
N ALA A 411 -7.64 19.01 -37.70
CA ALA A 411 -6.35 18.90 -38.38
C ALA A 411 -6.48 18.34 -39.79
N ARG A 412 -7.31 17.31 -39.98
CA ARG A 412 -7.59 16.72 -41.30
C ARG A 412 -8.33 17.69 -42.23
N GLN A 413 -9.37 18.37 -41.73
CA GLN A 413 -10.14 19.35 -42.49
C GLN A 413 -9.28 20.56 -42.90
N HIS A 414 -8.48 21.06 -41.96
CA HIS A 414 -7.61 22.23 -42.09
C HIS A 414 -6.16 21.86 -42.44
N SER A 415 -5.98 20.73 -43.13
CA SER A 415 -4.67 20.14 -43.48
C SER A 415 -3.72 21.10 -44.19
N SER A 416 -4.24 22.05 -44.97
CA SER A 416 -3.45 23.08 -45.66
C SER A 416 -2.72 24.04 -44.72
N TYR A 417 -3.23 24.24 -43.50
CA TYR A 417 -2.64 25.14 -42.50
C TYR A 417 -1.72 24.36 -41.56
N PHE A 418 -2.16 23.19 -41.10
CA PHE A 418 -1.35 22.31 -40.26
C PHE A 418 -0.03 21.93 -40.94
N ILE A 419 -0.05 21.59 -42.24
CA ILE A 419 1.19 21.22 -42.93
C ILE A 419 2.18 22.39 -43.02
N ARG A 420 1.71 23.64 -43.09
CA ARG A 420 2.60 24.81 -43.13
C ARG A 420 3.32 25.01 -41.80
N VAL A 421 2.65 24.74 -40.68
CA VAL A 421 3.27 24.79 -39.35
C VAL A 421 4.23 23.63 -39.14
N VAL A 422 3.86 22.41 -39.56
CA VAL A 422 4.78 21.25 -39.56
C VAL A 422 6.03 21.54 -40.39
N ASN A 423 5.88 22.11 -41.59
CA ASN A 423 7.01 22.48 -42.44
C ASN A 423 7.86 23.62 -41.84
N LYS A 424 7.24 24.61 -41.18
CA LYS A 424 7.97 25.64 -40.42
C LYS A 424 8.78 25.00 -39.29
N PHE A 425 8.23 24.02 -38.57
CA PHE A 425 8.94 23.29 -37.53
C PHE A 425 10.12 22.46 -38.10
N ILE A 426 9.91 21.75 -39.21
CA ILE A 426 10.99 21.02 -39.91
C ILE A 426 12.11 21.99 -40.34
N ALA A 427 11.75 23.14 -40.91
CA ALA A 427 12.70 24.17 -41.30
C ALA A 427 13.45 24.77 -40.10
N PHE A 428 12.76 24.94 -38.96
CA PHE A 428 13.37 25.38 -37.70
C PHE A 428 14.45 24.39 -37.21
N LEU A 429 14.13 23.10 -37.20
CA LEU A 429 15.09 22.04 -36.83
C LEU A 429 16.32 22.07 -37.75
N ALA A 430 16.10 22.15 -39.07
CA ALA A 430 17.17 22.20 -40.07
C ALA A 430 18.04 23.46 -39.90
N LYS A 431 17.43 24.63 -39.70
CA LYS A 431 18.14 25.91 -39.52
C LYS A 431 19.02 25.92 -38.27
N GLN A 432 18.57 25.26 -37.20
CA GLN A 432 19.32 25.18 -35.94
C GLN A 432 20.22 23.95 -35.83
N ASN A 433 20.36 23.15 -36.90
CA ASN A 433 21.10 21.90 -36.93
C ASN A 433 20.70 20.95 -35.78
N LYS A 434 19.41 20.91 -35.44
CA LYS A 434 18.84 20.05 -34.40
C LYS A 434 18.51 18.70 -35.00
N ILE A 435 19.15 17.65 -34.49
CA ILE A 435 18.94 16.29 -34.93
C ILE A 435 18.24 15.52 -33.81
N ILE A 436 17.15 14.82 -34.13
CA ILE A 436 16.40 13.99 -33.19
C ILE A 436 16.87 12.55 -33.36
N GLU A 437 17.70 12.09 -32.43
CA GLU A 437 18.40 10.81 -32.51
C GLU A 437 18.16 9.96 -31.27
N LYS A 438 18.14 8.64 -31.50
CA LYS A 438 18.10 7.66 -30.41
C LYS A 438 19.44 7.71 -29.68
N HIS A 439 19.42 7.99 -28.39
CA HIS A 439 20.59 7.85 -27.52
C HIS A 439 20.16 7.23 -26.21
N GLU A 440 21.07 6.51 -25.55
CA GLU A 440 20.78 5.94 -24.24
C GLU A 440 20.61 7.06 -23.21
N ILE A 441 19.42 7.13 -22.62
CA ILE A 441 19.13 7.92 -21.42
C ILE A 441 18.88 6.97 -20.25
N GLU A 442 18.96 7.50 -19.04
CA GLU A 442 18.60 6.75 -17.84
C GLU A 442 17.14 6.28 -17.94
N LYS A 443 16.91 4.99 -17.66
CA LYS A 443 15.58 4.40 -17.78
C LYS A 443 14.66 5.01 -16.72
N VAL A 444 13.49 5.47 -17.14
CA VAL A 444 12.47 5.98 -16.21
C VAL A 444 12.07 4.89 -15.24
N THR A 445 12.27 5.15 -13.95
CA THR A 445 11.86 4.25 -12.88
C THR A 445 10.35 4.27 -12.73
N LEU A 446 9.75 3.08 -12.58
CA LEU A 446 8.34 2.98 -12.21
C LEU A 446 8.15 3.50 -10.78
N LYS A 447 7.24 4.47 -10.63
CA LYS A 447 6.95 5.15 -9.38
C LYS A 447 5.53 4.83 -8.91
N ASN A 448 5.36 4.69 -7.60
CA ASN A 448 4.04 4.58 -6.96
C ASN A 448 3.43 5.97 -6.78
N TYR A 449 2.14 6.09 -6.99
CA TYR A 449 1.34 7.29 -6.73
C TYR A 449 0.27 6.93 -5.69
N ILE A 450 0.13 7.72 -4.62
CA ILE A 450 -0.81 7.43 -3.53
C ILE A 450 -1.78 8.59 -3.34
N LEU A 451 -3.07 8.27 -3.43
CA LEU A 451 -4.17 9.17 -3.12
C LEU A 451 -4.84 8.75 -1.81
N ILE A 452 -4.78 9.60 -0.80
CA ILE A 452 -5.55 9.43 0.43
C ILE A 452 -6.86 10.22 0.31
N ILE A 453 -7.98 9.55 0.55
CA ILE A 453 -9.32 10.15 0.62
C ILE A 453 -9.81 10.03 2.05
N ASP A 454 -9.68 11.12 2.79
CA ASP A 454 -10.13 11.20 4.18
C ASP A 454 -11.64 11.39 4.24
N GLU A 455 -12.28 10.76 5.22
CA GLU A 455 -13.74 10.77 5.39
C GLU A 455 -14.49 10.34 4.11
N ILE A 456 -14.02 9.25 3.47
CA ILE A 456 -14.48 8.81 2.15
C ILE A 456 -15.99 8.55 2.06
N ASN A 457 -16.63 8.25 3.19
CA ASN A 457 -18.06 8.02 3.26
C ASN A 457 -18.88 9.31 3.16
N ARG A 458 -18.31 10.50 3.46
CA ARG A 458 -19.04 11.79 3.52
C ARG A 458 -19.63 12.25 2.19
N ALA A 459 -19.20 11.67 1.08
CA ALA A 459 -19.80 11.87 -0.23
C ALA A 459 -20.40 10.56 -0.77
N ASN A 460 -21.36 10.67 -1.69
CA ASN A 460 -21.83 9.50 -2.42
C ASN A 460 -20.75 9.02 -3.39
N LEU A 461 -19.91 8.08 -2.92
CA LEU A 461 -18.76 7.60 -3.66
C LEU A 461 -19.12 7.00 -5.03
N SER A 462 -20.30 6.36 -5.15
CA SER A 462 -20.77 5.83 -6.43
C SER A 462 -21.00 6.95 -7.45
N SER A 463 -21.63 8.04 -7.03
CA SER A 463 -21.84 9.22 -7.88
C SER A 463 -20.55 9.96 -8.19
N VAL A 464 -19.64 10.09 -7.20
CA VAL A 464 -18.36 10.81 -7.36
C VAL A 464 -17.41 10.08 -8.29
N LEU A 465 -17.36 8.74 -8.26
CA LEU A 465 -16.48 7.96 -9.13
C LEU A 465 -17.05 7.70 -10.52
N GLY A 466 -18.37 7.64 -10.67
CA GLY A 466 -19.02 7.37 -11.96
C GLY A 466 -18.50 6.09 -12.62
N GLU A 467 -18.01 6.20 -13.85
CA GLU A 467 -17.44 5.10 -14.64
C GLU A 467 -16.14 4.52 -14.05
N LEU A 468 -15.45 5.26 -13.20
CA LEU A 468 -14.18 4.80 -12.60
C LEU A 468 -14.37 3.63 -11.64
N ILE A 469 -15.60 3.36 -11.18
CA ILE A 469 -15.91 2.16 -10.40
C ILE A 469 -15.49 0.89 -11.16
N TYR A 470 -15.63 0.87 -12.48
CA TYR A 470 -15.16 -0.24 -13.31
C TYR A 470 -13.63 -0.27 -13.39
N ALA A 471 -12.99 0.90 -13.57
CA ALA A 471 -11.53 1.02 -13.62
C ALA A 471 -10.82 0.69 -12.28
N LEU A 472 -11.54 0.72 -11.14
CA LEU A 472 -11.07 0.20 -9.84
C LEU A 472 -10.78 -1.30 -9.87
N GLU A 473 -11.57 -2.06 -10.64
CA GLU A 473 -11.41 -3.50 -10.77
C GLU A 473 -10.44 -3.85 -11.91
N TYR A 474 -10.60 -3.20 -13.06
CA TYR A 474 -9.82 -3.45 -14.28
C TYR A 474 -8.72 -2.40 -14.47
N ARG A 475 -7.74 -2.41 -13.55
CA ARG A 475 -6.59 -1.49 -13.58
C ARG A 475 -5.85 -1.58 -14.92
N GLY A 476 -5.56 -0.43 -15.53
CA GLY A 476 -4.90 -0.34 -16.83
C GLY A 476 -5.82 -0.46 -18.06
N GLU A 477 -7.11 -0.79 -17.87
CA GLU A 477 -8.10 -0.76 -18.95
C GLU A 477 -8.76 0.61 -19.07
N SER A 478 -9.17 0.97 -20.29
CA SER A 478 -9.85 2.24 -20.56
C SER A 478 -11.35 2.15 -20.33
N VAL A 479 -11.88 3.15 -19.62
CA VAL A 479 -13.32 3.41 -19.50
C VAL A 479 -13.72 4.64 -20.31
N ASN A 480 -14.97 4.65 -20.77
CA ASN A 480 -15.54 5.79 -21.48
C ASN A 480 -15.98 6.86 -20.49
N SER A 481 -15.44 8.05 -20.67
CA SER A 481 -15.78 9.29 -19.97
C SER A 481 -16.76 10.10 -20.80
N ILE A 482 -17.66 10.80 -20.11
CA ILE A 482 -18.62 11.73 -20.70
C ILE A 482 -17.90 12.99 -21.23
N TYR A 483 -16.77 13.33 -20.62
CA TYR A 483 -15.92 14.48 -20.99
C TYR A 483 -14.78 14.07 -21.91
N ALA A 484 -14.45 14.95 -22.85
CA ALA A 484 -13.39 14.80 -23.83
C ALA A 484 -12.19 15.69 -23.49
N VAL A 485 -11.20 15.15 -22.77
CA VAL A 485 -10.04 15.95 -22.34
C VAL A 485 -9.02 16.03 -23.48
N GLU A 486 -8.94 17.22 -24.09
CA GLU A 486 -8.11 17.51 -25.26
C GLU A 486 -6.62 17.19 -25.03
N ASN A 487 -6.10 17.54 -23.85
CA ASN A 487 -4.70 17.36 -23.47
C ASN A 487 -4.39 16.00 -22.85
N SER A 488 -5.27 15.01 -23.03
CA SER A 488 -5.03 13.71 -22.44
C SER A 488 -3.82 13.00 -23.06
N VAL A 489 -3.08 12.27 -22.22
CA VAL A 489 -1.99 11.35 -22.62
C VAL A 489 -2.54 10.21 -23.51
N LEU A 490 -3.84 9.94 -23.44
CA LEU A 490 -4.50 8.95 -24.29
C LEU A 490 -4.77 9.49 -25.70
N SER A 491 -4.73 8.59 -26.69
CA SER A 491 -5.10 8.92 -28.07
C SER A 491 -6.59 9.24 -28.19
N ASN A 492 -7.45 8.50 -27.47
CA ASN A 492 -8.87 8.79 -27.36
C ASN A 492 -9.14 9.72 -26.17
N LYS A 493 -9.59 10.94 -26.45
CA LYS A 493 -9.86 12.00 -25.47
C LYS A 493 -11.02 11.68 -24.52
N ASN A 494 -11.91 10.78 -24.95
CA ASN A 494 -13.06 10.35 -24.16
C ASN A 494 -12.73 9.13 -23.31
N HIS A 495 -11.48 8.67 -23.28
CA HIS A 495 -11.08 7.57 -22.42
C HIS A 495 -10.41 8.07 -21.14
N LEU A 496 -10.51 7.26 -20.10
CA LEU A 496 -9.81 7.43 -18.83
C LEU A 496 -9.31 6.06 -18.36
N ILE A 497 -8.11 6.01 -17.78
CA ILE A 497 -7.49 4.78 -17.27
C ILE A 497 -7.02 5.04 -15.84
N LEU A 498 -7.33 4.12 -14.92
CA LEU A 498 -6.65 4.09 -13.62
C LEU A 498 -5.44 3.15 -13.70
N PRO A 499 -4.21 3.66 -13.60
CA PRO A 499 -3.02 2.87 -13.87
C PRO A 499 -2.67 1.95 -12.69
N PRO A 500 -1.95 0.83 -12.90
CA PRO A 500 -1.63 -0.12 -11.83
C PRO A 500 -0.69 0.39 -10.72
N ASN A 501 0.00 1.51 -10.97
CA ASN A 501 0.88 2.18 -10.01
C ASN A 501 0.18 3.31 -9.23
N LEU A 502 -1.13 3.50 -9.40
CA LEU A 502 -1.95 4.38 -8.57
C LEU A 502 -2.62 3.57 -7.46
N PHE A 503 -2.43 4.02 -6.22
CA PHE A 503 -2.98 3.42 -5.01
C PHE A 503 -3.93 4.39 -4.31
N ILE A 504 -5.05 3.89 -3.80
CA ILE A 504 -6.07 4.71 -3.13
C ILE A 504 -6.27 4.20 -1.70
N ILE A 505 -6.12 5.08 -0.72
CA ILE A 505 -6.35 4.77 0.70
C ILE A 505 -7.49 5.64 1.20
N GLY A 506 -8.66 5.05 1.45
CA GLY A 506 -9.77 5.72 2.09
C GLY A 506 -9.68 5.64 3.61
N THR A 507 -10.13 6.66 4.32
CA THR A 507 -10.44 6.55 5.76
C THR A 507 -11.94 6.72 5.96
N MET A 508 -12.51 5.97 6.90
CA MET A 508 -13.93 6.00 7.20
C MET A 508 -14.19 5.94 8.70
N ASN A 509 -14.94 6.90 9.22
CA ASN A 509 -15.51 6.80 10.55
C ASN A 509 -16.79 5.95 10.51
N THR A 510 -16.83 4.91 11.32
CA THR A 510 -17.96 3.96 11.39
C THR A 510 -19.06 4.40 12.35
N ALA A 511 -18.76 5.27 13.31
CA ALA A 511 -19.72 5.75 14.30
C ALA A 511 -20.69 6.82 13.75
N ASP A 512 -20.33 7.48 12.63
CA ASP A 512 -21.11 8.58 12.08
C ASP A 512 -22.25 8.08 11.19
N ARG A 513 -23.48 8.16 11.72
CA ARG A 513 -24.72 7.78 11.01
C ARG A 513 -25.20 8.84 10.02
N SER A 514 -24.66 10.06 10.04
CA SER A 514 -25.07 11.13 9.12
C SER A 514 -24.58 10.92 7.69
N VAL A 515 -23.77 9.89 7.50
CA VAL A 515 -22.97 9.68 6.32
C VAL A 515 -23.49 8.48 5.53
N GLY A 516 -23.66 8.66 4.21
CA GLY A 516 -24.35 7.69 3.34
C GLY A 516 -23.75 6.28 3.36
N HIS A 517 -24.60 5.27 3.21
CA HIS A 517 -24.16 3.88 3.10
C HIS A 517 -23.23 3.67 1.90
N ILE A 518 -22.08 3.02 2.14
CA ILE A 518 -21.23 2.59 1.03
C ILE A 518 -21.90 1.46 0.27
N ASP A 519 -22.13 1.69 -1.02
CA ASP A 519 -22.72 0.74 -1.97
C ASP A 519 -21.91 -0.57 -2.03
N TYR A 520 -22.62 -1.69 -2.20
CA TYR A 520 -22.03 -3.01 -2.47
C TYR A 520 -21.08 -3.02 -3.66
N ALA A 521 -21.31 -2.16 -4.66
CA ALA A 521 -20.39 -2.00 -5.77
C ALA A 521 -19.01 -1.58 -5.28
N ILE A 522 -18.91 -0.54 -4.46
CA ILE A 522 -17.66 -0.08 -3.85
C ILE A 522 -17.10 -1.15 -2.90
N ARG A 523 -17.95 -1.76 -2.06
CA ARG A 523 -17.51 -2.77 -1.09
C ARG A 523 -16.75 -3.93 -1.72
N ARG A 524 -17.08 -4.30 -2.96
CA ARG A 524 -16.37 -5.36 -3.69
C ARG A 524 -15.01 -4.94 -4.24
N ARG A 525 -14.79 -3.64 -4.49
CA ARG A 525 -13.57 -3.12 -5.11
C ARG A 525 -12.54 -2.67 -4.09
N PHE A 526 -12.97 -2.18 -2.93
CA PHE A 526 -12.07 -1.83 -1.83
C PHE A 526 -11.90 -2.99 -0.85
N ALA A 527 -10.69 -3.16 -0.30
CA ALA A 527 -10.53 -3.96 0.91
C ALA A 527 -10.79 -3.10 2.15
N PHE A 528 -11.66 -3.57 3.03
CA PHE A 528 -12.01 -2.88 4.28
C PHE A 528 -11.16 -3.44 5.40
N ILE A 529 -10.49 -2.56 6.13
CA ILE A 529 -9.59 -2.95 7.21
C ILE A 529 -9.97 -2.20 8.47
N ASP A 530 -10.25 -2.95 9.53
CA ASP A 530 -10.66 -2.41 10.83
C ASP A 530 -9.44 -1.86 11.57
N VAL A 531 -9.50 -0.59 11.96
CA VAL A 531 -8.50 0.09 12.81
C VAL A 531 -9.12 0.34 14.17
N LEU A 532 -8.90 -0.61 15.06
CA LEU A 532 -9.51 -0.66 16.39
C LEU A 532 -8.75 0.21 17.40
N PRO A 533 -9.42 0.69 18.47
CA PRO A 533 -8.73 1.37 19.57
C PRO A 533 -7.73 0.43 20.25
N LYS A 534 -6.58 0.98 20.67
CA LYS A 534 -5.46 0.22 21.26
C LYS A 534 -5.02 0.89 22.55
N ASN A 535 -4.64 0.10 23.54
CA ASN A 535 -4.00 0.65 24.72
C ASN A 535 -2.56 1.05 24.35
N LEU A 536 -2.21 2.33 24.54
CA LEU A 536 -0.88 2.85 24.19
C LEU A 536 0.03 3.00 25.41
N SER A 537 -0.31 2.44 26.56
CA SER A 537 0.49 2.50 27.78
C SER A 537 1.89 1.92 27.65
N THR A 538 2.14 1.10 26.63
CA THR A 538 3.45 0.53 26.32
C THR A 538 4.36 1.47 25.54
N ASP A 539 3.86 2.62 25.07
CA ASP A 539 4.64 3.63 24.36
C ASP A 539 5.12 4.72 25.35
N ASP A 540 6.39 4.63 25.75
CA ASP A 540 7.01 5.56 26.71
C ASP A 540 7.09 7.01 26.20
N THR A 541 6.83 7.26 24.91
CA THR A 541 6.81 8.61 24.32
C THR A 541 5.46 9.31 24.48
N ILE A 542 4.42 8.57 24.90
CA ILE A 542 3.04 9.05 24.98
C ILE A 542 2.57 8.97 26.43
N LYS A 543 2.18 10.12 26.99
CA LYS A 543 1.49 10.13 28.29
C LYS A 543 0.04 9.66 28.09
N PHE A 544 -0.26 8.39 28.39
CA PHE A 544 -1.55 7.73 28.08
C PHE A 544 -2.32 7.31 29.34
N ASP A 545 -3.60 7.65 29.44
CA ASP A 545 -4.48 7.27 30.55
C ASP A 545 -5.09 5.88 30.34
N SER A 546 -4.32 4.85 30.72
CA SER A 546 -4.72 3.45 30.55
C SER A 546 -5.93 3.05 31.40
N GLU A 547 -6.06 3.58 32.61
CA GLU A 547 -7.14 3.23 33.53
C GLU A 547 -8.47 3.79 33.03
N LEU A 548 -8.47 5.05 32.59
CA LEU A 548 -9.62 5.67 31.97
C LEU A 548 -9.98 4.98 30.65
N PHE A 549 -8.99 4.63 29.82
CA PHE A 549 -9.20 3.86 28.58
C PHE A 549 -9.91 2.54 28.85
N ILE A 550 -9.43 1.74 29.80
CA ILE A 550 -10.04 0.44 30.15
C ILE A 550 -11.45 0.63 30.70
N SER A 551 -11.65 1.62 31.58
CA SER A 551 -12.95 1.92 32.18
C SER A 551 -14.00 2.25 31.13
N ILE A 552 -13.64 3.06 30.14
CA ILE A 552 -14.53 3.42 29.04
C ILE A 552 -14.67 2.28 28.02
N LYS A 553 -13.60 1.56 27.70
CA LYS A 553 -13.64 0.38 26.82
C LYS A 553 -14.68 -0.62 27.32
N ASN A 554 -14.74 -0.87 28.64
CA ASN A 554 -15.70 -1.77 29.27
C ASN A 554 -17.18 -1.35 29.10
N LEU A 555 -17.46 -0.09 28.74
CA LEU A 555 -18.80 0.34 28.34
C LEU A 555 -19.21 -0.23 26.98
N PHE A 556 -18.26 -0.65 26.14
CA PHE A 556 -18.50 -1.20 24.80
C PHE A 556 -18.21 -2.70 24.72
N THR A 557 -17.09 -3.14 25.31
CA THR A 557 -16.59 -4.52 25.25
C THR A 557 -15.62 -4.80 26.39
N THR A 558 -15.51 -6.06 26.82
CA THR A 558 -14.50 -6.51 27.80
C THR A 558 -13.33 -7.26 27.17
N ASP A 559 -13.41 -7.56 25.88
CA ASP A 559 -12.38 -8.29 25.14
C ASP A 559 -11.83 -7.46 23.99
N ASP A 560 -11.42 -8.11 22.91
CA ASP A 560 -10.81 -7.52 21.74
C ASP A 560 -11.84 -7.04 20.70
N TYR A 561 -12.89 -6.33 21.18
CA TYR A 561 -14.02 -5.84 20.39
C TYR A 561 -14.83 -6.94 19.69
N LYS A 562 -14.80 -8.16 20.24
CA LYS A 562 -15.52 -9.34 19.73
C LYS A 562 -16.85 -9.55 20.44
N THR A 563 -16.92 -9.17 21.72
CA THR A 563 -18.15 -9.28 22.51
C THR A 563 -18.70 -7.92 22.92
N ARG A 564 -20.03 -7.83 22.92
CA ARG A 564 -20.79 -6.65 23.33
C ARG A 564 -20.92 -6.59 24.85
N SER A 565 -20.70 -5.42 25.44
CA SER A 565 -21.01 -5.17 26.85
C SER A 565 -22.52 -5.14 27.09
N VAL A 566 -22.95 -5.23 28.35
CA VAL A 566 -24.36 -5.02 28.73
C VAL A 566 -24.85 -3.59 28.51
N TYR A 567 -23.93 -2.63 28.33
CA TYR A 567 -24.22 -1.22 28.15
C TYR A 567 -24.31 -0.80 26.69
N LEU A 568 -23.91 -1.66 25.75
CA LEU A 568 -23.98 -1.37 24.32
C LEU A 568 -25.30 -1.92 23.75
N SER A 569 -26.01 -1.10 22.97
CA SER A 569 -27.24 -1.50 22.31
C SER A 569 -27.02 -2.61 21.27
N ASN A 570 -28.05 -3.44 21.06
CA ASN A 570 -27.97 -4.58 20.16
C ASN A 570 -27.84 -4.23 18.68
N GLU A 571 -28.10 -2.97 18.33
CA GLU A 571 -27.98 -2.45 16.96
C GLU A 571 -26.53 -2.11 16.57
N PHE A 572 -25.58 -2.17 17.51
CA PHE A 572 -24.22 -1.71 17.30
C PHE A 572 -23.18 -2.77 17.65
N GLU A 573 -22.09 -2.75 16.90
CA GLU A 573 -20.89 -3.54 17.19
C GLU A 573 -19.86 -2.69 17.93
N PRO A 574 -19.18 -3.21 18.97
CA PRO A 574 -18.20 -2.45 19.74
C PRO A 574 -17.12 -1.82 18.86
N LYS A 575 -16.68 -2.55 17.83
CA LYS A 575 -15.64 -2.11 16.91
C LYS A 575 -16.02 -0.90 16.05
N ASP A 576 -17.31 -0.58 15.95
CA ASP A 576 -17.77 0.52 15.10
C ASP A 576 -17.94 1.84 15.89
N VAL A 577 -18.15 1.76 17.21
CA VAL A 577 -18.55 2.91 18.05
C VAL A 577 -17.66 3.19 19.26
N ALA A 578 -16.76 2.28 19.65
CA ALA A 578 -15.91 2.49 20.83
C ALA A 578 -15.01 3.73 20.69
N LEU A 579 -14.65 4.42 21.79
CA LEU A 579 -13.75 5.57 21.68
C LEU A 579 -12.31 5.15 21.34
N GLY A 580 -11.74 5.86 20.37
CA GLY A 580 -10.36 5.68 19.93
C GLY A 580 -9.31 6.08 20.97
N HIS A 581 -8.12 5.53 20.84
CA HIS A 581 -7.03 5.73 21.80
C HIS A 581 -6.52 7.18 21.84
N SER A 582 -6.69 7.98 20.78
CA SER A 582 -6.23 9.37 20.78
C SER A 582 -6.89 10.25 21.84
N TYR A 583 -8.11 9.89 22.28
CA TYR A 583 -8.81 10.64 23.33
C TYR A 583 -8.09 10.58 24.69
N PHE A 584 -7.37 9.50 24.94
CA PHE A 584 -6.74 9.17 26.22
C PHE A 584 -5.25 9.54 26.27
N ILE A 585 -4.75 10.23 25.24
CA ILE A 585 -3.41 10.81 25.23
C ILE A 585 -3.49 12.16 25.95
N ASP A 586 -2.74 12.32 27.02
CA ASP A 586 -2.59 13.59 27.73
C ASP A 586 -1.80 14.58 26.86
N LYS A 587 -2.32 15.80 26.77
CA LYS A 587 -1.72 16.89 26.00
C LYS A 587 -1.55 18.12 26.88
N SER A 588 -1.12 17.93 28.12
CA SER A 588 -0.93 19.04 29.07
C SER A 588 -0.04 20.16 28.52
N ASP A 589 0.98 19.79 27.73
CA ASP A 589 1.89 20.75 27.08
C ASP A 589 1.21 21.64 26.02
N GLU A 590 0.07 21.21 25.48
CA GLU A 590 -0.77 21.95 24.51
C GLU A 590 -2.00 22.60 25.20
N GLY A 591 -2.08 22.56 26.54
CA GLY A 591 -3.22 23.06 27.31
C GLY A 591 -4.40 22.09 27.44
N GLY A 592 -4.25 20.84 27.00
CA GLY A 592 -5.27 19.79 27.04
C GLY A 592 -4.93 18.68 28.04
N SER A 593 -4.92 19.00 29.34
CA SER A 593 -4.73 17.98 30.38
C SER A 593 -5.82 16.91 30.33
N MET A 594 -5.53 15.70 30.81
CA MET A 594 -6.49 14.59 30.76
C MET A 594 -7.81 14.92 31.47
N ALA A 595 -7.78 15.72 32.55
CA ALA A 595 -9.00 16.20 33.21
C ALA A 595 -9.86 17.09 32.29
N ILE A 596 -9.25 18.00 31.52
CA ILE A 596 -9.96 18.84 30.56
C ILE A 596 -10.53 17.98 29.42
N ARG A 597 -9.72 17.06 28.87
CA ARG A 597 -10.14 16.16 27.79
C ARG A 597 -11.30 15.26 28.23
N LEU A 598 -11.26 14.73 29.46
CA LEU A 598 -12.34 13.94 30.02
C LEU A 598 -13.65 14.75 30.09
N GLU A 599 -13.59 15.96 30.65
CA GLU A 599 -14.79 16.78 30.90
C GLU A 599 -15.39 17.38 29.61
N TYR A 600 -14.56 17.76 28.64
CA TYR A 600 -15.00 18.52 27.47
C TYR A 600 -14.92 17.77 26.13
N GLU A 601 -14.23 16.63 26.04
CA GLU A 601 -14.22 15.78 24.83
C GLU A 601 -14.94 14.45 25.10
N ILE A 602 -14.53 13.70 26.11
CA ILE A 602 -14.98 12.31 26.31
C ILE A 602 -16.40 12.22 26.87
N LYS A 603 -16.69 12.87 28.01
CA LYS A 603 -18.03 12.83 28.63
C LYS A 603 -19.12 13.35 27.68
N PRO A 604 -18.95 14.48 26.95
CA PRO A 604 -19.93 14.93 25.98
C PRO A 604 -20.26 13.89 24.90
N ILE A 605 -19.25 13.21 24.34
CA ILE A 605 -19.46 12.13 23.35
C ILE A 605 -20.27 10.98 23.95
N LEU A 606 -19.90 10.51 25.15
CA LEU A 606 -20.62 9.41 25.82
C LEU A 606 -22.05 9.78 26.19
N LEU A 607 -22.31 11.02 26.59
CA LEU A 607 -23.66 11.52 26.86
C LEU A 607 -24.49 11.63 25.59
N GLU A 608 -23.88 11.97 24.45
CA GLU A 608 -24.56 11.93 23.15
C GLU A 608 -24.88 10.50 22.74
N TYR A 609 -23.97 9.54 22.98
CA TYR A 609 -24.21 8.12 22.72
C TYR A 609 -25.39 7.55 23.51
N ILE A 610 -25.70 8.08 24.70
CA ILE A 610 -26.92 7.75 25.42
C ILE A 610 -28.16 8.30 24.68
N LYS A 611 -28.11 9.55 24.20
CA LYS A 611 -29.23 10.16 23.47
C LYS A 611 -29.51 9.44 22.15
N ASP A 612 -28.45 9.01 21.46
CA ASP A 612 -28.53 8.30 20.18
C ASP A 612 -28.89 6.81 20.35
N GLY A 613 -29.02 6.32 21.58
CA GLY A 613 -29.35 4.93 21.89
C GLY A 613 -28.22 3.94 21.60
N ILE A 614 -26.98 4.41 21.44
CA ILE A 614 -25.78 3.57 21.34
C ILE A 614 -25.50 2.94 22.70
N LEU A 615 -25.44 3.76 23.75
CA LEU A 615 -25.25 3.30 25.12
C LEU A 615 -26.59 3.26 25.86
N ILE A 616 -26.84 2.15 26.56
CA ILE A 616 -28.08 1.84 27.27
C ILE A 616 -27.78 1.42 28.71
N GLY A 617 -28.79 1.44 29.58
CA GLY A 617 -28.68 1.09 31.00
C GLY A 617 -29.12 2.22 31.92
N GLU A 618 -29.69 1.90 33.08
CA GLU A 618 -30.21 2.91 34.01
C GLU A 618 -29.08 3.63 34.78
N ASP A 619 -27.98 2.92 35.08
CA ASP A 619 -26.81 3.40 35.83
C ASP A 619 -25.72 4.02 34.94
N ILE A 620 -25.85 3.96 33.61
CA ILE A 620 -24.77 4.36 32.68
C ILE A 620 -24.40 5.84 32.81
N LYS A 621 -25.39 6.71 33.05
CA LYS A 621 -25.17 8.16 33.21
C LYS A 621 -24.39 8.48 34.48
N GLU A 622 -24.67 7.76 35.57
CA GLU A 622 -23.94 7.89 36.84
C GLU A 622 -22.50 7.36 36.70
N LYS A 623 -22.32 6.25 35.98
CA LYS A 623 -21.00 5.73 35.63
C LYS A 623 -20.16 6.72 34.84
N ILE A 624 -20.72 7.36 33.81
CA ILE A 624 -20.01 8.36 33.01
C ILE A 624 -19.63 9.60 33.86
N ASN A 625 -20.56 10.07 34.70
CA ASN A 625 -20.31 11.25 35.54
C ASN A 625 -19.25 11.00 36.62
N SER A 626 -19.12 9.75 37.09
CA SER A 626 -18.13 9.34 38.10
C SER A 626 -16.74 9.02 37.53
N LEU A 627 -16.56 9.02 36.21
CA LEU A 627 -15.24 8.86 35.59
C LEU A 627 -14.29 9.98 36.06
N GLN A 628 -13.04 9.59 36.35
CA GLN A 628 -11.96 10.49 36.72
C GLN A 628 -10.73 10.19 35.85
N ALA A 629 -9.95 11.22 35.56
CA ALA A 629 -8.64 11.05 34.94
C ALA A 629 -7.65 10.49 35.97
N SER A 630 -6.80 9.56 35.56
CA SER A 630 -5.84 8.87 36.43
C SER A 630 -4.42 9.45 36.39
N ILE A 631 -4.15 10.44 35.53
CA ILE A 631 -2.80 10.98 35.25
C ILE A 631 -2.73 12.50 35.13
#